data_AF-A0A138AVN7-F1
#
_entry.id   AF-A0A138AVN7-F1
#
_cell.length_a   1.000
_cell.length_b   1.000
_cell.length_c   1.000
_cell.angle_alpha   90.00
_cell.angle_beta   90.00
_cell.angle_gamma   90.00
#
_symmetry.space_group_name_H-M   'P 1'
#
loop_
_entity.id
_entity.type
_entity.pdbx_description
1 polymer ?
#
loop_
_entity_poly.entity_id
_entity_poly.type
_entity_poly.pdbx_seq_one_letter_code
_entity_poly.pdbx_strand_id
1 'polypeptide(L)'
;MKSEQHEVHASTAQRDGDTRDAVVALLMNRGQATAADIGEALGITTTAVRRHLDNLLEAGDVTVAAPSGLANRGRGRPAKEFLLTPAGRRQLGQGYDVLAVDALRALREVGGEEAVRAFARRRAEQAMSSVGAAPGPQDPVDGARRIAAALSAAGFNADAREVGNGVQICQHHCPVSEVAAEFPELCEAEISAFEQALGTHVQRLATIANGDRACTTHVPLERVVPRATAKELR
;
A
#
# COMPACT_ATOMS: atom_id res chain seq x y z
N MET A 1 29.90 22.34 3.64
CA MET A 1 29.04 23.39 3.05
C MET A 1 27.87 22.89 2.17
N LYS A 2 27.98 21.86 1.31
CA LYS A 2 26.79 21.27 0.61
C LYS A 2 26.09 20.15 1.40
N SER A 3 26.79 19.51 2.33
CA SER A 3 26.26 18.37 3.11
C SER A 3 25.35 18.80 4.26
N GLU A 4 25.63 19.95 4.89
CA GLU A 4 24.83 20.47 6.03
C GLU A 4 23.45 21.01 5.60
N GLN A 5 23.29 21.40 4.33
CA GLN A 5 22.01 21.91 3.82
C GLN A 5 20.98 20.80 3.54
N HIS A 6 21.42 19.57 3.26
CA HIS A 6 20.52 18.42 3.03
C HIS A 6 19.95 17.85 4.34
N GLU A 7 20.74 17.79 5.42
CA GLU A 7 20.29 17.28 6.72
C GLU A 7 19.27 18.20 7.40
N VAL A 8 19.46 19.52 7.30
CA VAL A 8 18.54 20.51 7.89
C VAL A 8 17.19 20.50 7.17
N HIS A 9 17.16 20.29 5.85
CA HIS A 9 15.91 20.23 5.08
C HIS A 9 15.09 18.98 5.40
N ALA A 10 15.75 17.81 5.54
CA ALA A 10 15.11 16.57 5.92
C ALA A 10 14.55 16.61 7.36
N SER A 11 15.31 17.16 8.31
CA SER A 11 14.84 17.29 9.70
C SER A 11 13.67 18.27 9.85
N THR A 12 13.60 19.30 9.02
CA THR A 12 12.51 20.29 9.05
C THR A 12 11.24 19.72 8.42
N ALA A 13 11.37 18.98 7.31
CA ALA A 13 10.27 18.27 6.67
C ALA A 13 9.68 17.17 7.57
N GLN A 14 10.52 16.44 8.31
CA GLN A 14 10.07 15.43 9.28
C GLN A 14 9.27 16.06 10.43
N ARG A 15 9.77 17.17 11.00
CA ARG A 15 9.05 17.90 12.07
C ARG A 15 7.74 18.53 11.58
N ASP A 16 7.71 19.03 10.34
CA ASP A 16 6.49 19.54 9.72
C ASP A 16 5.47 18.41 9.44
N GLY A 17 5.94 17.19 9.11
CA GLY A 17 5.13 15.97 9.00
C GLY A 17 4.54 15.54 10.35
N ASP A 18 5.37 15.42 11.38
CA ASP A 18 4.95 15.06 12.74
C ASP A 18 3.91 16.07 13.30
N THR A 19 4.08 17.36 12.99
CA THR A 19 3.13 18.41 13.40
C THR A 19 1.82 18.32 12.64
N ARG A 20 1.85 18.02 11.33
CA ARG A 20 0.63 17.80 10.53
C ARG A 20 -0.17 16.62 11.09
N ASP A 21 0.48 15.51 11.37
CA ASP A 21 -0.18 14.30 11.89
C ASP A 21 -0.80 14.56 13.28
N ALA A 22 -0.11 15.32 14.14
CA ALA A 22 -0.64 15.74 15.43
C ALA A 22 -1.88 16.63 15.32
N VAL A 23 -1.91 17.57 14.36
CA VAL A 23 -3.09 18.42 14.09
C VAL A 23 -4.28 17.58 13.62
N VAL A 24 -4.04 16.65 12.70
CA VAL A 24 -5.07 15.75 12.16
C VAL A 24 -5.61 14.83 13.26
N ALA A 25 -4.73 14.21 14.07
CA ALA A 25 -5.13 13.35 15.18
C ALA A 25 -5.99 14.10 16.22
N LEU A 26 -5.66 15.36 16.51
CA LEU A 26 -6.45 16.19 17.42
C LEU A 26 -7.85 16.48 16.85
N LEU A 27 -7.95 16.86 15.58
CA LEU A 27 -9.25 17.09 14.93
C LEU A 27 -10.09 15.80 14.88
N MET A 28 -9.46 14.64 14.72
CA MET A 28 -10.14 13.34 14.78
C MET A 28 -10.75 13.09 16.17
N ASN A 29 -9.99 13.36 17.24
CA ASN A 29 -10.41 13.10 18.61
C ASN A 29 -11.45 14.12 19.13
N ARG A 30 -11.34 15.38 18.73
CA ARG A 30 -12.24 16.46 19.20
C ARG A 30 -13.42 16.74 18.27
N GLY A 31 -13.41 16.22 17.05
CA GLY A 31 -14.45 16.43 16.03
C GLY A 31 -14.29 17.76 15.29
N GLN A 32 -14.31 18.88 16.00
CA GLN A 32 -14.00 20.21 15.44
C GLN A 32 -13.24 21.08 16.44
N ALA A 33 -12.33 21.92 15.96
CA ALA A 33 -11.52 22.80 16.80
C ALA A 33 -11.08 24.07 16.07
N THR A 34 -10.79 25.14 16.80
CA THR A 34 -10.14 26.33 16.23
C THR A 34 -8.62 26.17 16.15
N ALA A 35 -7.98 26.99 15.32
CA ALA A 35 -6.51 27.04 15.28
C ALA A 35 -5.87 27.42 16.64
N ALA A 36 -6.60 28.14 17.49
CA ALA A 36 -6.13 28.49 18.83
C ALA A 36 -6.16 27.26 19.76
N ASP A 37 -7.27 26.51 19.77
CA ASP A 37 -7.43 25.30 20.59
C ASP A 37 -6.40 24.22 20.23
N ILE A 38 -6.08 24.12 18.94
CA ILE A 38 -5.06 23.20 18.42
C ILE A 38 -3.67 23.66 18.84
N GLY A 39 -3.37 24.96 18.73
CA GLY A 39 -2.07 25.53 19.12
C GLY A 39 -1.78 25.37 20.60
N GLU A 40 -2.78 25.61 21.44
CA GLU A 40 -2.69 25.40 22.89
C GLU A 40 -2.43 23.92 23.23
N ALA A 41 -3.20 23.00 22.64
CA ALA A 41 -3.07 21.59 22.92
C ALA A 41 -1.74 20.97 22.44
N LEU A 42 -1.18 21.48 21.35
CA LEU A 42 0.08 20.99 20.76
C LEU A 42 1.31 21.78 21.22
N GLY A 43 1.15 22.84 22.02
CA GLY A 43 2.25 23.69 22.48
C GLY A 43 2.94 24.47 21.36
N ILE A 44 2.25 24.76 20.26
CA ILE A 44 2.78 25.49 19.10
C ILE A 44 1.99 26.76 18.82
N THR A 45 2.60 27.71 18.10
CA THR A 45 1.95 28.99 17.81
C THR A 45 0.71 28.81 16.92
N THR A 46 -0.33 29.61 17.14
CA THR A 46 -1.53 29.62 16.29
C THR A 46 -1.20 29.89 14.82
N THR A 47 -0.16 30.67 14.53
CA THR A 47 0.30 30.93 13.16
C THR A 47 0.86 29.67 12.49
N ALA A 48 1.66 28.88 13.22
CA ALA A 48 2.17 27.60 12.71
C ALA A 48 1.00 26.64 12.42
N VAL A 49 0.04 26.53 13.33
CA VAL A 49 -1.18 25.72 13.13
C VAL A 49 -1.96 26.17 11.89
N ARG A 50 -2.16 27.48 11.70
CA ARG A 50 -2.88 28.01 10.52
C ARG A 50 -2.22 27.57 9.22
N ARG A 51 -0.89 27.64 9.13
CA ARG A 51 -0.16 27.16 7.95
C ARG A 51 -0.47 25.69 7.64
N HIS A 52 -0.50 24.83 8.66
CA HIS A 52 -0.86 23.42 8.47
C HIS A 52 -2.34 23.24 8.07
N LEU A 53 -3.26 24.00 8.69
CA LEU A 53 -4.68 23.95 8.36
C LEU A 53 -4.98 24.47 6.95
N ASP A 54 -4.26 25.50 6.49
CA ASP A 54 -4.39 26.04 5.14
C ASP A 54 -3.93 24.99 4.11
N ASN A 55 -2.80 24.32 4.35
CA ASN A 55 -2.35 23.21 3.49
C ASN A 55 -3.35 22.04 3.49
N LEU A 56 -3.94 21.69 4.65
CA LEU A 56 -4.95 20.64 4.75
C LEU A 56 -6.28 21.03 4.09
N LEU A 57 -6.64 22.31 4.09
CA LEU A 57 -7.79 22.84 3.35
C LEU A 57 -7.54 22.77 1.84
N GLU A 58 -6.37 23.18 1.37
CA GLU A 58 -5.98 23.09 -0.04
C GLU A 58 -5.96 21.63 -0.54
N ALA A 59 -5.51 20.70 0.31
CA ALA A 59 -5.56 19.27 0.02
C ALA A 59 -6.97 18.66 0.11
N GLY A 60 -7.95 19.36 0.67
CA GLY A 60 -9.30 18.84 0.89
C GLY A 60 -9.42 17.86 2.07
N ASP A 61 -8.39 17.75 2.91
CA ASP A 61 -8.35 16.87 4.08
C ASP A 61 -9.18 17.44 5.25
N VAL A 62 -9.27 18.76 5.33
CA VAL A 62 -10.02 19.51 6.34
C VAL A 62 -11.03 20.43 5.66
N THR A 63 -12.13 20.73 6.34
CA THR A 63 -13.09 21.76 5.93
C THR A 63 -13.45 22.68 7.10
N VAL A 64 -13.97 23.87 6.79
CA VAL A 64 -14.43 24.83 7.80
C VAL A 64 -15.82 24.43 8.29
N ALA A 65 -15.94 24.20 9.59
CA ALA A 65 -17.20 23.87 10.25
C ALA A 65 -18.03 25.13 10.51
N ALA A 66 -19.36 24.95 10.60
CA ALA A 66 -20.17 25.93 11.30
C ALA A 66 -19.79 25.93 12.79
N PRO A 67 -19.74 27.09 13.46
CA PRO A 67 -19.38 27.16 14.88
C PRO A 67 -20.29 26.27 15.73
N SER A 68 -19.73 25.39 16.57
CA SER A 68 -20.54 24.61 17.51
C SER A 68 -20.93 25.48 18.70
N GLY A 69 -22.16 25.99 18.69
CA GLY A 69 -22.83 26.53 19.87
C GLY A 69 -22.49 27.98 20.28
N LEU A 70 -23.16 28.41 21.35
CA LEU A 70 -23.13 29.76 21.95
C LEU A 70 -21.86 30.06 22.77
N ALA A 71 -20.70 29.48 22.45
CA ALA A 71 -19.48 29.74 23.20
C ALA A 71 -19.10 31.23 23.12
N ASN A 72 -19.04 31.87 24.30
CA ASN A 72 -18.84 33.30 24.57
C ASN A 72 -18.31 34.13 23.40
N ARG A 73 -19.24 34.82 22.72
CA ARG A 73 -18.94 35.83 21.70
C ARG A 73 -18.25 37.04 22.36
N GLY A 74 -16.92 37.00 22.44
CA GLY A 74 -16.13 38.22 22.60
C GLY A 74 -16.34 39.17 21.41
N ARG A 75 -15.84 40.42 21.52
CA ARG A 75 -15.82 41.35 20.39
C ARG A 75 -14.88 40.82 19.29
N GLY A 76 -15.39 40.57 18.09
CA GLY A 76 -14.59 40.17 16.92
C GLY A 76 -15.35 39.26 15.95
N ARG A 77 -14.74 39.00 14.79
CA ARG A 77 -15.25 38.00 13.83
C ARG A 77 -15.11 36.61 14.46
N PRO A 78 -16.13 35.73 14.39
CA PRO A 78 -16.05 34.38 14.94
C PRO A 78 -14.82 33.63 14.42
N ALA A 79 -14.14 32.89 15.29
CA ALA A 79 -13.01 32.05 14.89
C ALA A 79 -13.51 30.94 13.94
N LYS A 80 -12.72 30.62 12.91
CA LYS A 80 -12.99 29.46 12.06
C LYS A 80 -12.75 28.18 12.88
N GLU A 81 -13.73 27.30 12.89
CA GLU A 81 -13.59 25.94 13.37
C GLU A 81 -13.31 25.03 12.18
N PHE A 82 -12.46 24.04 12.39
CA PHE A 82 -11.99 23.12 11.37
C PHE A 82 -12.41 21.71 11.75
N LEU A 83 -12.81 20.90 10.77
CA LEU A 83 -13.15 19.49 10.95
C LEU A 83 -12.51 18.64 9.86
N LEU A 84 -12.22 17.37 10.15
CA LEU A 84 -11.71 16.46 9.13
C LEU A 84 -12.79 16.05 8.14
N THR A 85 -12.47 16.14 6.85
CA THR A 85 -13.31 15.55 5.80
C THR A 85 -13.16 14.02 5.81
N PRO A 86 -14.07 13.28 5.16
CA PRO A 86 -13.85 11.87 4.89
C PRO A 86 -12.53 11.58 4.17
N ALA A 87 -12.02 12.51 3.34
CA ALA A 87 -10.73 12.35 2.67
C ALA A 87 -9.57 12.46 3.67
N GLY A 88 -9.56 13.47 4.53
CA GLY A 88 -8.52 13.64 5.55
C GLY A 88 -8.50 12.51 6.58
N ARG A 89 -9.67 11.94 6.91
CA ARG A 89 -9.73 10.75 7.78
C ARG A 89 -9.08 9.51 7.16
N ARG A 90 -9.07 9.38 5.82
CA ARG A 90 -8.43 8.23 5.14
C ARG A 90 -6.90 8.32 5.11
N GLN A 91 -6.33 9.51 5.34
CA GLN A 91 -4.87 9.73 5.38
C GLN A 91 -4.24 9.27 6.70
N LEU A 92 -5.03 9.18 7.77
CA LEU A 92 -4.62 8.57 9.03
C LEU A 92 -4.64 7.06 8.83
N GLY A 93 -3.46 6.44 8.79
CA GLY A 93 -3.26 5.03 8.49
C GLY A 93 -4.40 4.14 8.97
N GLN A 94 -5.06 3.49 8.03
CA GLN A 94 -6.25 2.71 8.34
C GLN A 94 -5.82 1.33 8.83
N GLY A 95 -6.38 0.87 9.95
CA GLY A 95 -6.18 -0.48 10.48
C GLY A 95 -6.80 -1.58 9.62
N TYR A 96 -6.91 -1.37 8.30
CA TYR A 96 -7.46 -2.35 7.36
C TYR A 96 -6.59 -3.59 7.29
N ASP A 97 -5.27 -3.46 7.43
CA ASP A 97 -4.38 -4.62 7.48
C ASP A 97 -4.65 -5.46 8.73
N VAL A 98 -4.87 -4.82 9.88
CA VAL A 98 -5.25 -5.49 11.13
C VAL A 98 -6.59 -6.21 10.98
N LEU A 99 -7.60 -5.51 10.45
CA LEU A 99 -8.92 -6.10 10.20
C LEU A 99 -8.83 -7.28 9.21
N ALA A 100 -8.02 -7.17 8.16
CA ALA A 100 -7.85 -8.22 7.16
C ALA A 100 -7.12 -9.45 7.75
N VAL A 101 -6.10 -9.24 8.57
CA VAL A 101 -5.43 -10.29 9.33
C VAL A 101 -6.43 -11.01 10.24
N ASP A 102 -7.20 -10.27 11.03
CA ASP A 102 -8.20 -10.86 11.94
C ASP A 102 -9.29 -11.63 11.19
N ALA A 103 -9.73 -11.13 10.03
CA ALA A 103 -10.67 -11.83 9.18
C ALA A 103 -10.11 -13.15 8.61
N LEU A 104 -8.84 -13.16 8.19
CA LEU A 104 -8.19 -14.38 7.70
C LEU A 104 -7.89 -15.40 8.82
N ARG A 105 -7.58 -14.93 10.03
CA ARG A 105 -7.50 -15.79 11.22
C ARG A 105 -8.83 -16.47 11.49
N ALA A 106 -9.92 -15.70 11.54
CA ALA A 106 -11.26 -16.26 11.73
C ALA A 106 -11.65 -17.24 10.60
N LEU A 107 -11.27 -16.94 9.35
CA LEU A 107 -11.48 -17.86 8.23
C LEU A 107 -10.71 -19.18 8.42
N ARG A 108 -9.45 -19.11 8.87
CA ARG A 108 -8.63 -20.28 9.18
C ARG A 108 -9.22 -21.10 10.32
N GLU A 109 -9.74 -20.45 11.36
CA GLU A 109 -10.39 -21.12 12.50
C GLU A 109 -11.64 -21.91 12.08
N VAL A 110 -12.49 -21.31 11.25
CA VAL A 110 -13.77 -21.93 10.86
C VAL A 110 -13.60 -22.93 9.70
N GLY A 111 -12.75 -22.60 8.73
CA GLY A 111 -12.63 -23.34 7.47
C GLY A 111 -11.31 -24.09 7.27
N GLY A 112 -10.37 -23.98 8.23
CA GLY A 112 -9.03 -24.55 8.12
C GLY A 112 -8.15 -23.87 7.08
N GLU A 113 -6.95 -24.43 6.88
CA GLU A 113 -5.95 -23.89 5.95
C GLU A 113 -6.42 -23.84 4.50
N GLU A 114 -7.27 -24.79 4.09
CA GLU A 114 -7.76 -24.82 2.70
C GLU A 114 -8.72 -23.66 2.39
N ALA A 115 -9.47 -23.17 3.39
CA ALA A 115 -10.30 -21.98 3.21
C ALA A 115 -9.44 -20.73 2.93
N VAL A 116 -8.31 -20.59 3.63
CA VAL A 116 -7.34 -19.53 3.38
C VAL A 116 -6.73 -19.66 1.98
N ARG A 117 -6.28 -20.86 1.59
CA ARG A 117 -5.76 -21.11 0.24
C ARG A 117 -6.79 -20.84 -0.85
N ALA A 118 -8.05 -21.22 -0.65
CA ALA A 118 -9.13 -20.94 -1.59
C ALA A 118 -9.39 -19.45 -1.73
N PHE A 119 -9.39 -18.71 -0.62
CA PHE A 119 -9.48 -17.25 -0.63
C PHE A 119 -8.30 -16.62 -1.40
N ALA A 120 -7.08 -17.07 -1.13
CA ALA A 120 -5.87 -16.57 -1.77
C ALA A 120 -5.90 -16.79 -3.30
N ARG A 121 -6.28 -17.99 -3.76
CA ARG A 121 -6.47 -18.29 -5.19
C ARG A 121 -7.49 -17.36 -5.84
N ARG A 122 -8.68 -17.23 -5.23
CA ARG A 122 -9.73 -16.34 -5.74
C ARG A 122 -9.27 -14.88 -5.83
N ARG A 123 -8.49 -14.41 -4.85
CA ARG A 123 -7.92 -13.06 -4.88
C ARG A 123 -6.92 -12.90 -6.02
N ALA A 124 -6.01 -13.86 -6.21
CA ALA A 124 -5.02 -13.83 -7.29
C ALA A 124 -5.69 -13.83 -8.67
N GLU A 125 -6.71 -14.67 -8.86
CA GLU A 125 -7.54 -14.72 -10.07
C GLU A 125 -8.20 -13.37 -10.37
N GLN A 126 -8.74 -12.70 -9.35
CA GLN A 126 -9.32 -11.36 -9.50
C GLN A 126 -8.29 -10.32 -9.93
N ALA A 127 -7.12 -10.29 -9.27
CA ALA A 127 -6.03 -9.37 -9.61
C ALA A 127 -5.50 -9.59 -11.04
N MET A 128 -5.58 -10.83 -11.54
CA MET A 128 -5.09 -11.25 -12.84
C MET A 128 -6.17 -11.35 -13.92
N SER A 129 -7.41 -10.98 -13.60
CA SER A 129 -8.60 -11.17 -14.46
C SER A 129 -8.48 -10.55 -15.86
N SER A 130 -7.73 -9.45 -16.00
CA SER A 130 -7.48 -8.79 -17.29
C SER A 130 -6.36 -9.42 -18.11
N VAL A 131 -5.54 -10.29 -17.52
CA VAL A 131 -4.42 -10.96 -18.19
C VAL A 131 -4.91 -12.08 -19.09
N GLY A 132 -6.13 -12.59 -18.91
CA GLY A 132 -6.70 -13.67 -19.74
C GLY A 132 -5.85 -14.96 -19.75
N ALA A 133 -6.47 -16.10 -20.00
CA ALA A 133 -5.70 -17.28 -20.36
C ALA A 133 -5.18 -17.08 -21.78
N ALA A 134 -3.88 -16.96 -21.98
CA ALA A 134 -3.34 -16.83 -23.31
C ALA A 134 -3.35 -18.18 -24.03
N PRO A 135 -4.03 -18.31 -25.19
CA PRO A 135 -3.94 -19.52 -25.98
C PRO A 135 -2.60 -19.55 -26.74
N GLY A 136 -1.73 -20.51 -26.42
CA GLY A 136 -0.52 -20.82 -27.18
C GLY A 136 0.79 -20.30 -26.56
N PRO A 137 1.95 -20.55 -27.21
CA PRO A 137 3.25 -20.07 -26.74
C PRO A 137 3.26 -18.54 -26.73
N GLN A 138 3.23 -17.94 -25.55
CA GLN A 138 3.38 -16.49 -25.37
C GLN A 138 4.85 -16.11 -25.49
N ASP A 139 5.11 -14.92 -26.03
CA ASP A 139 6.35 -14.21 -25.72
C ASP A 139 6.37 -13.94 -24.20
N PRO A 140 7.33 -14.52 -23.44
CA PRO A 140 7.39 -14.33 -22.00
C PRO A 140 7.56 -12.86 -21.58
N VAL A 141 8.16 -12.02 -22.45
CA VAL A 141 8.32 -10.58 -22.20
C VAL A 141 6.97 -9.88 -22.20
N ASP A 142 6.17 -10.09 -23.25
CA ASP A 142 4.84 -9.50 -23.35
C ASP A 142 3.90 -10.06 -22.29
N GLY A 143 3.99 -11.36 -21.99
CA GLY A 143 3.28 -11.99 -20.87
C GLY A 143 3.59 -11.28 -19.55
N ALA A 144 4.87 -11.13 -19.20
CA ALA A 144 5.29 -10.45 -17.97
C ALA A 144 4.83 -8.99 -17.90
N ARG A 145 4.86 -8.25 -19.02
CA ARG A 145 4.35 -6.87 -19.09
C ARG A 145 2.84 -6.80 -18.85
N ARG A 146 2.07 -7.74 -19.40
CA ARG A 146 0.61 -7.82 -19.16
C ARG A 146 0.30 -8.12 -17.71
N ILE A 147 1.07 -9.00 -17.07
CA ILE A 147 0.96 -9.27 -15.63
C ILE A 147 1.24 -8.01 -14.80
N ALA A 148 2.36 -7.32 -15.06
CA ALA A 148 2.69 -6.09 -14.36
C ALA A 148 1.60 -5.00 -14.51
N ALA A 149 1.01 -4.87 -15.69
CA ALA A 149 -0.10 -3.96 -15.93
C ALA A 149 -1.36 -4.34 -15.13
N ALA A 150 -1.70 -5.63 -15.05
CA ALA A 150 -2.85 -6.10 -14.29
C ALA A 150 -2.66 -5.91 -12.78
N LEU A 151 -1.47 -6.22 -12.25
CA LEU A 151 -1.12 -5.94 -10.86
C LEU A 151 -1.24 -4.44 -10.55
N SER A 152 -0.73 -3.58 -11.44
CA SER A 152 -0.84 -2.13 -11.27
C SER A 152 -2.30 -1.66 -11.24
N ALA A 153 -3.15 -2.22 -12.10
CA ALA A 153 -4.59 -1.95 -12.08
C ALA A 153 -5.26 -2.47 -10.79
N ALA A 154 -4.72 -3.52 -10.16
CA ALA A 154 -5.17 -4.08 -8.89
C ALA A 154 -4.62 -3.34 -7.65
N GLY A 155 -3.91 -2.23 -7.81
CA GLY A 155 -3.41 -1.39 -6.72
C GLY A 155 -1.98 -1.70 -6.26
N PHE A 156 -1.24 -2.53 -7.00
CA PHE A 156 0.20 -2.65 -6.84
C PHE A 156 0.92 -1.50 -7.57
N ASN A 157 2.21 -1.31 -7.29
CA ASN A 157 3.09 -0.57 -8.18
C ASN A 157 4.01 -1.59 -8.84
N ALA A 158 3.73 -1.98 -10.09
CA ALA A 158 4.42 -3.09 -10.73
C ALA A 158 4.90 -2.77 -12.16
N ASP A 159 6.09 -3.26 -12.49
CA ASP A 159 6.69 -3.19 -13.82
C ASP A 159 7.32 -4.54 -14.21
N ALA A 160 7.67 -4.66 -15.50
CA ALA A 160 8.40 -5.79 -16.01
C ALA A 160 9.62 -5.34 -16.83
N ARG A 161 10.77 -5.95 -16.57
CA ARG A 161 12.04 -5.61 -17.22
C ARG A 161 12.80 -6.87 -17.63
N GLU A 162 13.42 -6.84 -18.80
CA GLU A 162 14.32 -7.90 -19.25
C GLU A 162 15.61 -7.89 -18.42
N VAL A 163 16.08 -9.08 -18.03
CA VAL A 163 17.29 -9.28 -17.22
C VAL A 163 18.01 -10.56 -17.61
N GLY A 164 19.27 -10.45 -18.05
CA GLY A 164 20.06 -11.62 -18.41
C GLY A 164 19.35 -12.50 -19.44
N ASN A 165 19.02 -13.74 -19.07
CA ASN A 165 18.31 -14.73 -19.88
C ASN A 165 16.82 -14.85 -19.53
N GLY A 166 16.22 -13.82 -18.91
CA GLY A 166 14.84 -13.84 -18.46
C GLY A 166 14.21 -12.46 -18.41
N VAL A 167 13.03 -12.40 -17.79
CA VAL A 167 12.27 -11.19 -17.49
C VAL A 167 11.98 -11.19 -16.01
N GLN A 168 12.01 -10.03 -15.37
CA GLN A 168 11.59 -9.86 -13.99
C GLN A 168 10.32 -9.04 -13.92
N ILE A 169 9.33 -9.55 -13.20
CA ILE A 169 8.17 -8.82 -12.74
C ILE A 169 8.53 -8.27 -11.35
N CYS A 170 8.54 -6.96 -11.22
CA CYS A 170 8.88 -6.25 -9.99
C CYS A 170 7.60 -5.61 -9.41
N GLN A 171 7.38 -5.75 -8.10
CA GLN A 171 6.35 -5.02 -7.37
C GLN A 171 7.03 -4.14 -6.32
N HIS A 172 7.00 -2.84 -6.52
CA HIS A 172 7.55 -1.83 -5.62
C HIS A 172 6.58 -1.41 -4.51
N HIS A 173 5.31 -1.79 -4.65
CA HIS A 173 4.29 -1.65 -3.61
C HIS A 173 3.36 -2.87 -3.69
N CYS A 174 3.11 -3.49 -2.53
CA CYS A 174 2.14 -4.56 -2.38
C CYS A 174 1.07 -4.12 -1.36
N PRO A 175 -0.20 -3.96 -1.76
CA PRO A 175 -1.26 -3.48 -0.88
C PRO A 175 -1.68 -4.50 0.20
N VAL A 176 -1.04 -5.67 0.25
CA VAL A 176 -1.32 -6.72 1.24
C VAL A 176 -0.04 -7.28 1.86
N SER A 177 1.08 -6.54 1.82
CA SER A 177 2.36 -7.03 2.36
C SER A 177 2.27 -7.40 3.85
N GLU A 178 1.59 -6.57 4.64
CA GLU A 178 1.41 -6.81 6.08
C GLU A 178 0.58 -8.07 6.34
N VAL A 179 -0.49 -8.27 5.56
CA VAL A 179 -1.32 -9.48 5.67
C VAL A 179 -0.56 -10.71 5.19
N ALA A 180 0.18 -10.60 4.09
CA ALA A 180 0.95 -11.70 3.50
C ALA A 180 2.13 -12.14 4.36
N ALA A 181 2.61 -11.30 5.29
CA ALA A 181 3.63 -11.69 6.26
C ALA A 181 3.15 -12.79 7.21
N GLU A 182 1.84 -12.82 7.53
CA GLU A 182 1.22 -13.87 8.35
C GLU A 182 0.51 -14.95 7.53
N PHE A 183 0.06 -14.62 6.31
CA PHE A 183 -0.64 -15.52 5.39
C PHE A 183 0.13 -15.67 4.07
N PRO A 184 1.24 -16.44 4.03
CA PRO A 184 2.06 -16.65 2.84
C PRO A 184 1.30 -17.26 1.66
N GLU A 185 0.15 -17.91 1.90
CA GLU A 185 -0.73 -18.47 0.88
C GLU A 185 -1.14 -17.41 -0.16
N LEU A 186 -1.19 -16.13 0.24
CA LEU A 186 -1.43 -15.00 -0.67
C LEU A 186 -0.33 -14.85 -1.72
N CYS A 187 0.93 -14.96 -1.31
CA CYS A 187 2.08 -14.89 -2.22
C CYS A 187 2.19 -16.16 -3.07
N GLU A 188 1.89 -17.33 -2.51
CA GLU A 188 1.91 -18.61 -3.24
C GLU A 188 0.85 -18.65 -4.35
N ALA A 189 -0.35 -18.18 -4.05
CA ALA A 189 -1.44 -18.10 -5.03
C ALA A 189 -1.11 -17.11 -6.16
N GLU A 190 -0.47 -15.99 -5.85
CA GLU A 190 -0.01 -15.02 -6.85
C GLU A 190 1.03 -15.65 -7.80
N ILE A 191 2.04 -16.35 -7.26
CA ILE A 191 3.01 -17.08 -8.09
C ILE A 191 2.33 -18.13 -8.97
N SER A 192 1.42 -18.90 -8.40
CA SER A 192 0.65 -19.91 -9.14
C SER A 192 -0.13 -19.27 -10.31
N ALA A 193 -0.70 -18.08 -10.10
CA ALA A 193 -1.40 -17.34 -11.14
C ALA A 193 -0.46 -16.84 -12.24
N PHE A 194 0.77 -16.43 -11.89
CA PHE A 194 1.78 -16.05 -12.89
C PHE A 194 2.20 -17.25 -13.73
N GLU A 195 2.46 -18.41 -13.11
CA GLU A 195 2.81 -19.63 -13.84
C GLU A 195 1.71 -20.07 -14.81
N GLN A 196 0.45 -20.00 -14.36
CA GLN A 196 -0.70 -20.32 -15.20
C GLN A 196 -0.84 -19.35 -16.38
N ALA A 197 -0.66 -18.04 -16.13
CA ALA A 197 -0.77 -17.02 -17.17
C ALA A 197 0.35 -17.10 -18.22
N LEU A 198 1.56 -17.45 -17.78
CA LEU A 198 2.75 -17.52 -18.65
C LEU A 198 2.95 -18.90 -19.29
N GLY A 199 2.37 -19.95 -18.72
CA GLY A 199 2.57 -21.33 -19.16
C GLY A 199 4.01 -21.83 -18.96
N THR A 200 4.74 -21.24 -18.01
CA THR A 200 6.10 -21.63 -17.62
C THR A 200 6.29 -21.42 -16.12
N HIS A 201 7.26 -22.13 -15.54
CA HIS A 201 7.67 -21.90 -14.16
C HIS A 201 8.22 -20.48 -13.97
N VAL A 202 7.96 -19.91 -12.81
CA VAL A 202 8.53 -18.62 -12.38
C VAL A 202 9.17 -18.77 -11.00
N GLN A 203 10.21 -17.98 -10.72
CA GLN A 203 10.91 -18.03 -9.45
C GLN A 203 10.74 -16.73 -8.68
N ARG A 204 10.13 -16.79 -7.49
CA ARG A 204 10.13 -15.67 -6.53
C ARG A 204 11.53 -15.52 -5.93
N LEU A 205 12.12 -14.34 -6.09
CA LEU A 205 13.47 -14.03 -5.60
C LEU A 205 13.47 -13.20 -4.30
N ALA A 206 12.46 -12.34 -4.13
CA ALA A 206 12.32 -11.42 -3.00
C ALA A 206 10.85 -11.07 -2.78
N THR A 207 10.47 -10.72 -1.56
CA THR A 207 9.10 -10.33 -1.19
C THR A 207 9.08 -9.21 -0.16
N ILE A 208 8.24 -8.19 -0.38
CA ILE A 208 8.01 -7.13 0.61
C ILE A 208 7.51 -7.72 1.95
N ALA A 209 6.70 -8.76 1.93
CA ALA A 209 6.21 -9.46 3.13
C ALA A 209 7.35 -10.03 4.01
N ASN A 210 8.52 -10.32 3.45
CA ASN A 210 9.71 -10.76 4.18
C ASN A 210 10.67 -9.61 4.53
N GLY A 211 10.24 -8.35 4.33
CA GLY A 211 11.05 -7.16 4.61
C GLY A 211 11.94 -6.70 3.45
N ASP A 212 11.82 -7.29 2.26
CA ASP A 212 12.53 -6.81 1.07
C ASP A 212 11.96 -5.47 0.57
N ARG A 213 12.77 -4.71 -0.17
CA ARG A 213 12.33 -3.41 -0.73
C ARG A 213 11.34 -3.55 -1.89
N ALA A 214 11.23 -4.72 -2.49
CA ALA A 214 10.33 -5.01 -3.60
C ALA A 214 10.11 -6.52 -3.71
N CYS A 215 8.94 -6.94 -4.18
CA CYS A 215 8.78 -8.31 -4.64
C CYS A 215 9.42 -8.43 -6.03
N THR A 216 10.21 -9.49 -6.25
CA THR A 216 10.83 -9.73 -7.56
C THR A 216 10.56 -11.17 -7.97
N THR A 217 9.95 -11.37 -9.13
CA THR A 217 9.70 -12.69 -9.70
C THR A 217 10.39 -12.82 -11.05
N HIS A 218 11.23 -13.83 -11.21
CA HIS A 218 11.95 -14.11 -12.44
C HIS A 218 11.19 -15.11 -13.32
N VAL A 219 11.08 -14.78 -14.60
CA VAL A 219 10.49 -15.58 -15.67
C VAL A 219 11.61 -15.92 -16.66
N PRO A 220 11.98 -17.19 -16.85
CA PRO A 220 13.02 -17.56 -17.82
C PRO A 220 12.51 -17.38 -19.26
N LEU A 221 13.37 -16.90 -20.18
CA LEU A 221 13.05 -16.82 -21.61
C LEU A 221 13.19 -18.18 -22.31
N GLU A 222 14.06 -19.05 -21.81
CA GLU A 222 14.18 -20.42 -22.26
C GLU A 222 13.29 -21.33 -21.40
N ARG A 223 12.46 -22.18 -22.03
CA ARG A 223 11.76 -23.23 -21.30
C ARG A 223 12.80 -24.17 -20.70
N VAL A 224 12.91 -24.16 -19.37
CA VAL A 224 13.69 -25.17 -18.64
C VAL A 224 12.98 -26.52 -18.85
N VAL A 225 13.49 -27.33 -19.77
CA VAL A 225 13.04 -28.73 -19.90
C VAL A 225 13.62 -29.49 -18.72
N PRO A 226 12.81 -30.14 -17.87
CA PRO A 226 13.33 -30.97 -16.79
C PRO A 226 14.26 -32.02 -17.40
N ARG A 227 15.52 -32.03 -16.96
CA ARG A 227 16.52 -33.00 -17.44
C ARG A 227 16.05 -34.38 -16.96
N ALA A 228 15.54 -35.21 -17.87
CA ALA A 228 15.16 -36.58 -17.55
C ALA A 228 16.37 -37.27 -16.92
N THR A 229 16.20 -37.74 -15.67
CA THR A 229 17.20 -38.56 -15.01
C THR A 229 17.33 -39.86 -15.79
N ALA A 230 18.42 -40.01 -16.53
CA ALA A 230 18.81 -41.27 -17.15
C ALA A 230 19.10 -42.28 -16.04
N LYS A 231 18.08 -43.03 -15.61
CA LYS A 231 18.26 -44.21 -14.77
C LYS A 231 18.44 -45.43 -15.67
N GLU A 232 19.71 -45.66 -15.98
CA GLU A 232 20.41 -46.96 -16.10
C GLU A 232 19.76 -48.05 -16.97
N LEU A 233 20.34 -48.24 -18.18
CA LEU A 233 20.49 -49.58 -18.74
C LEU A 233 21.38 -50.40 -17.79
N ARG A 234 20.82 -51.48 -17.24
CA ARG A 234 21.49 -52.76 -17.00
C ARG A 234 20.47 -53.87 -16.80
#